data_AF-A0A542E8F0-F1
#
_entry.id   AF-A0A542E8F0-F1
#
_cell.length_a   1.000
_cell.length_b   1.000
_cell.length_c   1.000
_cell.angle_alpha   90.00
_cell.angle_beta   90.00
_cell.angle_gamma   90.00
#
_symmetry.space_group_name_H-M   'P 1'
#
loop_
_entity.id
_entity.type
_entity.pdbx_description
1 polymer ?
#
loop_
_entity_poly.entity_id
_entity_poly.type
_entity_poly.pdbx_seq_one_letter_code
_entity_poly.pdbx_strand_id
1 'polypeptide(L)'
;MTVVGERVPEHLRELAERVVKAAEADERMLAVVAGGSVATGTSDEYSDLDLVLVCTPEAHESVLASAREFAERIGPVLTSFTGEHVGERRLLIVLYGPPLAHVDLKFVTPEQLAVRVEDGLVLWQRSDVVERAYAGSAPRWPEADPQWIEDRFWGWVHYIEVKIARGELFEAIEGLGALRSAAIAPLAVRGRTAKPSGVRRLETLAPELVPELRATVATADPEDCRRALRAAVALYRKVREGVPMVRRTAAEEAVVDFLG
;
A
#
# COMPACT_ATOMS: atom_id res chain seq x y z
N MET A 1 -30.05 -9.32 6.17
CA MET A 1 -28.92 -10.01 6.80
C MET A 1 -27.91 -10.33 5.72
N THR A 2 -26.95 -9.44 5.50
CA THR A 2 -25.79 -9.75 4.66
C THR A 2 -24.79 -10.42 5.60
N VAL A 3 -24.63 -11.72 5.44
CA VAL A 3 -23.70 -12.52 6.24
C VAL A 3 -22.31 -11.92 6.00
N VAL A 4 -21.64 -11.48 7.07
CA VAL A 4 -20.19 -11.27 7.07
C VAL A 4 -19.59 -12.62 6.66
N GLY A 5 -19.35 -12.76 5.37
CA GLY A 5 -19.24 -14.07 4.71
C GLY A 5 -17.97 -14.82 5.05
N GLU A 6 -17.83 -16.02 4.47
CA GLU A 6 -16.63 -16.88 4.56
C GLU A 6 -15.32 -16.15 4.21
N ARG A 7 -15.38 -15.05 3.45
CA ARG A 7 -14.23 -14.24 3.05
C ARG A 7 -13.62 -13.39 4.16
N VAL A 8 -14.34 -13.12 5.25
CA VAL A 8 -13.74 -12.46 6.43
C VAL A 8 -13.08 -13.53 7.31
N PRO A 9 -11.79 -13.40 7.66
CA PRO A 9 -11.10 -14.34 8.54
C PRO A 9 -11.85 -14.55 9.85
N GLU A 10 -11.88 -15.79 10.32
CA GLU A 10 -12.64 -16.18 11.51
C GLU A 10 -12.35 -15.29 12.72
N HIS A 11 -11.07 -15.00 12.97
CA HIS A 11 -10.64 -14.16 14.08
C HIS A 11 -11.08 -12.68 13.98
N LEU A 12 -11.57 -12.23 12.82
CA LEU A 12 -12.03 -10.85 12.56
C LEU A 12 -13.54 -10.74 12.37
N ARG A 13 -14.26 -11.85 12.19
CA ARG A 13 -15.71 -11.83 11.86
C ARG A 13 -16.53 -11.08 12.91
N GLU A 14 -16.29 -11.34 14.19
CA GLU A 14 -17.03 -10.66 15.25
C GLU A 14 -16.82 -9.14 15.23
N LEU A 15 -15.59 -8.68 14.96
CA LEU A 15 -15.31 -7.25 14.83
C LEU A 15 -16.03 -6.65 13.62
N ALA A 16 -15.96 -7.31 12.46
CA ALA A 16 -16.67 -6.89 11.27
C ALA A 16 -18.20 -6.79 11.51
N GLU A 17 -18.78 -7.78 12.19
CA GLU A 17 -20.20 -7.76 12.58
C GLU A 17 -20.53 -6.61 13.53
N ARG A 18 -19.67 -6.33 14.52
CA ARG A 18 -19.84 -5.19 15.43
C ARG A 18 -19.76 -3.85 14.69
N VAL A 19 -18.84 -3.71 13.73
CA VAL A 19 -18.76 -2.52 12.86
C VAL A 19 -20.04 -2.36 12.04
N VAL A 20 -20.52 -3.43 11.40
CA VAL A 20 -21.77 -3.40 10.63
C VAL A 20 -22.95 -2.99 11.51
N LYS A 21 -23.10 -3.57 12.70
CA LYS A 21 -24.18 -3.21 13.64
C LYS A 21 -24.09 -1.75 14.09
N ALA A 22 -22.89 -1.26 14.40
CA ALA A 22 -22.68 0.13 14.79
C ALA A 22 -22.99 1.11 13.64
N ALA A 23 -22.61 0.76 12.41
CA ALA A 23 -22.94 1.54 11.22
C ALA A 23 -24.45 1.51 10.92
N GLU A 24 -25.10 0.35 11.04
CA GLU A 24 -26.54 0.21 10.82
C GLU A 24 -27.37 1.07 11.79
N ALA A 25 -26.92 1.21 13.04
CA ALA A 25 -27.54 2.03 14.07
C ALA A 25 -27.25 3.54 13.93
N ASP A 26 -26.28 3.94 13.11
CA ASP A 26 -25.94 5.34 12.87
C ASP A 26 -26.61 5.83 11.58
N GLU A 27 -27.56 6.76 11.70
CA GLU A 27 -28.33 7.29 10.57
C GLU A 27 -27.45 8.02 9.54
N ARG A 28 -26.25 8.47 9.96
CA ARG A 28 -25.27 9.12 9.08
C ARG A 28 -24.57 8.12 8.17
N MET A 29 -24.58 6.83 8.51
CA MET A 29 -23.91 5.79 7.72
C MET A 29 -24.83 5.21 6.66
N LEU A 30 -24.26 4.95 5.49
CA LEU A 30 -24.91 4.46 4.29
C LEU A 30 -24.43 3.07 3.89
N ALA A 31 -23.16 2.73 4.11
CA ALA A 31 -22.63 1.40 3.78
C ALA A 31 -21.36 1.07 4.57
N VAL A 32 -21.06 -0.23 4.64
CA VAL A 32 -19.78 -0.80 5.07
C VAL A 32 -19.30 -1.73 3.97
N VAL A 33 -18.12 -1.42 3.42
CA VAL A 33 -17.49 -2.17 2.33
C VAL A 33 -16.13 -2.65 2.80
N ALA A 34 -15.86 -3.95 2.73
CA ALA A 34 -14.54 -4.49 3.03
C ALA A 34 -13.62 -4.37 1.80
N GLY A 35 -12.41 -3.86 2.00
CA GLY A 35 -11.34 -3.81 1.00
C GLY A 35 -10.29 -4.89 1.21
N GLY A 36 -9.11 -4.67 0.64
CA GLY A 36 -7.88 -5.38 0.91
C GLY A 36 -7.97 -6.89 0.67
N SER A 37 -7.38 -7.65 1.59
CA SER A 37 -7.31 -9.11 1.48
C SER A 37 -8.71 -9.76 1.42
N VAL A 38 -9.70 -9.17 2.11
CA VAL A 38 -11.08 -9.68 2.18
C VAL A 38 -11.79 -9.51 0.84
N ALA A 39 -11.70 -8.32 0.24
CA ALA A 39 -12.29 -8.06 -1.08
C ALA A 39 -11.74 -9.01 -2.16
N THR A 40 -10.47 -9.38 -1.99
CA THR A 40 -9.68 -10.10 -3.00
C THR A 40 -9.61 -11.60 -2.78
N GLY A 41 -10.13 -12.08 -1.64
CA GLY A 41 -10.13 -13.50 -1.28
C GLY A 41 -8.74 -14.04 -0.95
N THR A 42 -7.81 -13.19 -0.50
CA THR A 42 -6.44 -13.59 -0.14
C THR A 42 -6.14 -13.44 1.35
N SER A 43 -7.17 -13.32 2.20
CA SER A 43 -6.98 -13.19 3.65
C SER A 43 -6.46 -14.49 4.28
N ASP A 44 -5.65 -14.32 5.32
CA ASP A 44 -5.06 -15.37 6.16
C ASP A 44 -5.10 -14.97 7.65
N GLU A 45 -4.45 -15.75 8.51
CA GLU A 45 -4.40 -15.51 9.96
C GLU A 45 -3.63 -14.24 10.37
N TYR A 46 -2.87 -13.62 9.45
CA TYR A 46 -2.08 -12.42 9.67
C TYR A 46 -2.71 -11.17 9.04
N SER A 47 -3.88 -11.33 8.42
CA SER A 47 -4.57 -10.24 7.75
C SER A 47 -5.20 -9.28 8.76
N ASP A 48 -5.19 -8.00 8.42
CA ASP A 48 -6.00 -6.96 9.03
C ASP A 48 -7.40 -6.91 8.39
N LEU A 49 -8.24 -6.01 8.91
CA LEU A 49 -9.55 -5.72 8.37
C LEU A 49 -9.62 -4.30 7.79
N ASP A 50 -9.58 -4.19 6.47
CA ASP A 50 -9.80 -2.92 5.76
C ASP A 50 -11.29 -2.66 5.55
N LEU A 51 -11.87 -1.65 6.22
CA LEU A 51 -13.27 -1.26 6.06
C LEU A 51 -13.40 0.17 5.57
N VAL A 52 -14.18 0.34 4.50
CA VAL A 52 -14.65 1.63 4.01
C VAL A 52 -16.07 1.85 4.50
N LEU A 53 -16.24 2.81 5.41
CA LEU A 53 -17.53 3.25 5.92
C LEU A 53 -17.99 4.44 5.10
N VAL A 54 -19.12 4.27 4.41
CA VAL A 54 -19.72 5.30 3.57
C VAL A 54 -20.71 6.07 4.42
N CYS A 55 -20.57 7.39 4.52
CA CYS A 55 -21.49 8.26 5.24
C CYS A 55 -22.17 9.26 4.31
N THR A 56 -23.20 9.94 4.80
CA THR A 56 -23.80 11.06 4.05
C THR A 56 -22.77 12.19 3.87
N PRO A 57 -22.80 12.91 2.73
CA PRO A 57 -21.89 14.02 2.49
C PRO A 57 -21.95 15.10 3.59
N GLU A 58 -23.15 15.42 4.08
CA GLU A 58 -23.38 16.46 5.08
C GLU A 58 -22.82 16.09 6.45
N ALA A 59 -22.74 14.79 6.76
CA ALA A 59 -22.25 14.30 8.04
C ALA A 59 -20.75 14.03 8.05
N HIS A 60 -20.06 14.08 6.91
CA HIS A 60 -18.69 13.56 6.75
C HIS A 60 -17.70 14.14 7.76
N GLU A 61 -17.70 15.46 7.95
CA GLU A 61 -16.81 16.12 8.92
C GLU A 61 -17.10 15.68 10.36
N SER A 62 -18.38 15.59 10.74
CA SER A 62 -18.80 15.14 12.08
C SER A 62 -18.46 13.68 12.35
N VAL A 63 -18.53 12.83 11.32
CA VAL A 63 -18.17 11.42 11.37
C VAL A 63 -16.67 11.27 11.58
N LEU A 64 -15.87 12.03 10.83
CA LEU A 64 -14.41 12.05 11.03
C LEU A 64 -14.04 12.54 12.43
N ALA A 65 -14.70 13.59 12.92
CA ALA A 65 -14.47 14.11 14.28
C ALA A 65 -14.84 13.09 15.38
N SER A 66 -15.82 12.22 15.13
CA SER A 66 -16.28 11.17 16.07
C SER A 66 -15.75 9.77 15.73
N ALA A 67 -14.77 9.64 14.83
CA ALA A 67 -14.28 8.35 14.34
C ALA A 67 -13.72 7.48 15.47
N ARG A 68 -13.02 8.08 16.44
CA ARG A 68 -12.50 7.37 17.62
C ARG A 68 -13.63 6.86 18.51
N GLU A 69 -14.65 7.67 18.78
CA GLU A 69 -15.83 7.27 19.56
C GLU A 69 -16.61 6.15 18.85
N PHE A 70 -16.65 6.17 17.51
CA PHE A 70 -17.16 5.04 16.73
C PHE A 70 -16.33 3.78 17.00
N ALA A 71 -15.00 3.84 16.91
CA ALA A 71 -14.12 2.70 17.15
C ALA A 71 -14.26 2.12 18.56
N GLU A 72 -14.39 2.95 19.59
CA GLU A 72 -14.56 2.55 20.99
C GLU A 72 -15.88 1.78 21.25
N ARG A 73 -16.92 1.98 20.42
CA ARG A 73 -18.16 1.20 20.47
C ARG A 73 -18.03 -0.21 19.89
N ILE A 74 -17.02 -0.45 19.05
CA ILE A 74 -16.82 -1.75 18.38
C ILE A 74 -16.13 -2.76 19.29
N GLY A 75 -15.25 -2.29 20.17
CA GLY A 75 -14.49 -3.15 21.07
C GLY A 75 -13.45 -2.38 21.86
N PRO A 76 -12.67 -3.07 22.71
CA PRO A 76 -11.66 -2.43 23.53
C PRO A 76 -10.49 -1.95 22.66
N VAL A 77 -10.38 -0.63 22.50
CA VAL A 77 -9.31 0.02 21.74
C VAL A 77 -8.05 0.09 22.60
N LEU A 78 -6.94 -0.42 22.09
CA LEU A 78 -5.61 -0.30 22.71
C LEU A 78 -4.88 0.95 22.22
N THR A 79 -4.98 1.24 20.92
CA THR A 79 -4.49 2.48 20.31
C THR A 79 -5.23 2.78 19.01
N SER A 80 -5.28 4.06 18.64
CA SER A 80 -5.85 4.51 17.38
C SER A 80 -5.16 5.78 16.88
N PHE A 81 -4.93 5.89 15.58
CA PHE A 81 -4.31 7.07 14.95
C PHE A 81 -4.77 7.22 13.50
N THR A 82 -4.59 8.41 12.95
CA THR A 82 -4.96 8.74 11.57
C THR A 82 -3.94 8.24 10.55
N GLY A 83 -4.39 8.01 9.31
CA GLY A 83 -3.54 7.65 8.16
C GLY A 83 -2.70 8.80 7.59
N GLU A 84 -2.36 9.81 8.37
CA GLU A 84 -1.65 11.01 7.89
C GLU A 84 -0.26 10.72 7.32
N HIS A 85 0.43 9.74 7.88
CA HIS A 85 1.75 9.29 7.43
C HIS A 85 1.71 8.63 6.02
N VAL A 86 0.53 8.22 5.55
CA VAL A 86 0.29 7.74 4.17
C VAL A 86 -0.56 8.70 3.35
N GLY A 87 -0.80 9.92 3.85
CA GLY A 87 -1.59 10.95 3.16
C GLY A 87 -3.10 10.73 3.18
N GLU A 88 -3.62 9.84 4.02
CA GLU A 88 -5.04 9.51 4.11
C GLU A 88 -5.63 9.94 5.46
N ARG A 89 -6.07 11.20 5.57
CA ARG A 89 -6.68 11.75 6.80
C ARG A 89 -8.03 11.14 7.15
N ARG A 90 -8.69 10.50 6.19
CA ARG A 90 -10.01 9.88 6.40
C ARG A 90 -9.92 8.47 6.96
N LEU A 91 -8.71 7.93 7.08
CA LEU A 91 -8.43 6.62 7.63
C LEU A 91 -8.12 6.75 9.12
N LEU A 92 -8.86 6.01 9.93
CA LEU A 92 -8.53 5.73 11.32
C LEU A 92 -8.02 4.28 11.41
N ILE A 93 -6.78 4.14 11.84
CA ILE A 93 -6.12 2.86 12.07
C ILE A 93 -6.32 2.52 13.55
N VAL A 94 -6.85 1.34 13.84
CA VAL A 94 -7.23 0.92 15.19
C VAL A 94 -6.62 -0.44 15.51
N LEU A 95 -5.98 -0.52 16.68
CA LEU A 95 -5.58 -1.78 17.28
C LEU A 95 -6.52 -2.10 18.44
N TYR A 96 -7.29 -3.17 18.31
CA TYR A 96 -8.16 -3.72 19.35
C TYR A 96 -7.44 -4.77 20.18
N GLY A 97 -7.92 -5.03 21.40
CA GLY A 97 -7.62 -6.30 22.08
C GLY A 97 -8.07 -6.41 23.54
N PRO A 98 -8.02 -7.62 24.12
CA PRO A 98 -7.64 -8.91 23.49
C PRO A 98 -8.80 -9.63 22.76
N PRO A 99 -8.53 -10.48 21.72
CA PRO A 99 -7.23 -10.70 21.06
C PRO A 99 -6.81 -9.50 20.21
N LEU A 100 -5.53 -9.42 19.84
CA LEU A 100 -5.05 -8.34 18.98
C LEU A 100 -5.70 -8.42 17.61
N ALA A 101 -6.28 -7.31 17.16
CA ALA A 101 -6.85 -7.19 15.83
C ALA A 101 -6.61 -5.78 15.29
N HIS A 102 -6.05 -5.72 14.08
CA HIS A 102 -5.78 -4.49 13.36
C HIS A 102 -6.92 -4.20 12.39
N VAL A 103 -7.53 -3.02 12.50
CA VAL A 103 -8.69 -2.62 11.70
C VAL A 103 -8.48 -1.21 11.18
N ASP A 104 -8.59 -1.08 9.86
CA ASP A 104 -8.53 0.17 9.13
C ASP A 104 -9.96 0.65 8.85
N LEU A 105 -10.36 1.76 9.47
CA LEU A 105 -11.69 2.37 9.30
C LEU A 105 -11.55 3.64 8.45
N LYS A 106 -11.87 3.54 7.16
CA LYS A 106 -11.83 4.67 6.23
C LYS A 106 -13.23 5.25 6.02
N PHE A 107 -13.43 6.51 6.37
CA PHE A 107 -14.73 7.18 6.27
C PHE A 107 -14.83 8.05 5.02
N VAL A 108 -15.78 7.75 4.14
CA VAL A 108 -15.90 8.41 2.82
C VAL A 108 -17.33 8.80 2.51
N THR A 109 -17.51 9.76 1.59
CA THR A 109 -18.82 10.01 0.95
C THR A 109 -19.02 9.05 -0.25
N PRO A 110 -20.24 8.94 -0.81
CA PRO A 110 -20.48 8.15 -2.02
C PRO A 110 -19.61 8.59 -3.21
N GLU A 111 -19.38 9.89 -3.38
CA GLU A 111 -18.52 10.43 -4.45
C GLU A 111 -17.06 10.02 -4.25
N GLN A 112 -16.60 10.03 -3.00
CA GLN A 112 -15.25 9.60 -2.66
C GLN A 112 -15.07 8.08 -2.78
N LEU A 113 -16.13 7.30 -2.57
CA LEU A 113 -16.14 5.84 -2.77
C LEU A 113 -15.92 5.44 -4.24
N ALA A 114 -16.35 6.28 -5.18
CA ALA A 114 -16.13 6.05 -6.62
C ALA A 114 -14.62 6.02 -6.96
N VAL A 115 -13.80 6.77 -6.23
CA VAL A 115 -12.34 6.81 -6.40
C VAL A 115 -11.69 5.72 -5.53
N ARG A 116 -11.41 4.59 -6.16
CA ARG A 116 -10.94 3.38 -5.47
C ARG A 116 -9.89 2.63 -6.27
N VAL A 117 -9.11 1.81 -5.56
CA VAL A 117 -8.09 0.94 -6.14
C VAL A 117 -8.65 -0.44 -6.50
N GLU A 118 -9.76 -0.84 -5.88
CA GLU A 118 -10.46 -2.11 -6.14
C GLU A 118 -11.95 -2.01 -5.79
N ASP A 119 -12.75 -2.92 -6.34
CA ASP A 119 -14.14 -3.11 -5.93
C ASP A 119 -14.16 -3.92 -4.63
N GLY A 120 -14.74 -3.33 -3.58
CA GLY A 120 -14.80 -3.98 -2.28
C GLY A 120 -15.98 -4.95 -2.13
N LEU A 121 -15.91 -5.79 -1.10
CA LEU A 121 -17.00 -6.66 -0.69
C LEU A 121 -18.00 -5.86 0.17
N VAL A 122 -19.21 -5.65 -0.34
CA VAL A 122 -20.28 -5.00 0.43
C VAL A 122 -20.68 -5.89 1.61
N LEU A 123 -20.42 -5.42 2.84
CA LEU A 123 -20.85 -6.09 4.07
C LEU A 123 -22.24 -5.61 4.50
N TRP A 124 -22.56 -4.34 4.27
CA TRP A 124 -23.87 -3.76 4.54
C TRP A 124 -24.06 -2.49 3.72
N GLN A 125 -25.29 -2.18 3.32
CA GLN A 125 -25.64 -0.90 2.72
C GLN A 125 -27.12 -0.56 2.87
N ARG A 126 -27.43 0.74 2.81
CA ARG A 126 -28.78 1.28 2.65
C ARG A 126 -29.08 1.43 1.16
N SER A 127 -30.17 0.82 0.71
CA SER A 127 -30.58 0.78 -0.69
C SER A 127 -29.43 0.25 -1.58
N ASP A 128 -29.08 0.98 -2.63
CA ASP A 128 -28.12 0.67 -3.70
C ASP A 128 -27.00 1.73 -3.79
N VAL A 129 -26.58 2.28 -2.63
CA VAL A 129 -25.62 3.39 -2.59
C VAL A 129 -24.25 3.00 -3.18
N VAL A 130 -23.78 1.77 -2.95
CA VAL A 130 -22.48 1.33 -3.45
C VAL A 130 -22.54 1.13 -4.96
N GLU A 131 -23.60 0.49 -5.46
CA GLU A 131 -23.82 0.28 -6.89
C GLU A 131 -23.89 1.62 -7.64
N ARG A 132 -24.60 2.61 -7.10
CA ARG A 132 -24.65 3.95 -7.69
C ARG A 132 -23.31 4.68 -7.65
N ALA A 133 -22.55 4.56 -6.56
CA ALA A 133 -21.21 5.17 -6.48
C ALA A 133 -20.24 4.54 -7.48
N TYR A 134 -20.36 3.24 -7.74
CA TYR A 134 -19.56 2.54 -8.73
C TYR A 134 -20.05 2.78 -10.17
N ALA A 135 -21.30 3.20 -10.36
CA ALA A 135 -21.84 3.51 -11.67
C ALA A 135 -21.02 4.62 -12.35
N GLY A 136 -20.35 4.27 -13.45
CA GLY A 136 -19.53 5.21 -14.22
C GLY A 136 -18.08 5.37 -13.76
N SER A 137 -17.60 4.56 -12.80
CA SER A 137 -16.19 4.55 -12.39
C SER A 137 -15.64 3.13 -12.28
N ALA A 138 -14.38 2.94 -12.68
CA ALA A 138 -13.67 1.67 -12.55
C ALA A 138 -12.55 1.80 -11.50
N PRO A 139 -12.27 0.74 -10.73
CA PRO A 139 -11.14 0.73 -9.81
C PRO A 139 -9.83 0.87 -10.59
N ARG A 140 -8.88 1.65 -10.06
CA ARG A 140 -7.57 1.82 -10.68
C ARG A 140 -6.45 1.85 -9.63
N TRP A 141 -5.55 0.89 -9.70
CA TRP A 141 -4.29 0.96 -8.98
C TRP A 141 -3.36 1.99 -9.63
N PRO A 142 -2.63 2.79 -8.84
CA PRO A 142 -1.58 3.65 -9.37
C PRO A 142 -0.52 2.80 -10.09
N GLU A 143 -0.27 3.12 -11.35
CA GLU A 143 0.83 2.53 -12.12
C GLU A 143 2.03 3.47 -12.06
N ALA A 144 3.22 2.90 -11.82
CA ALA A 144 4.44 3.68 -11.86
C ALA A 144 4.76 4.08 -13.31
N ASP A 145 5.12 5.34 -13.52
CA ASP A 145 5.60 5.85 -14.80
C ASP A 145 7.07 5.42 -15.00
N PRO A 146 7.37 4.54 -15.98
CA PRO A 146 8.74 4.11 -16.23
C PRO A 146 9.69 5.26 -16.62
N GLN A 147 9.18 6.30 -17.28
CA GLN A 147 9.99 7.47 -17.63
C GLN A 147 10.33 8.29 -16.38
N TRP A 148 9.38 8.46 -15.46
CA TRP A 148 9.60 9.14 -14.19
C TRP A 148 10.71 8.46 -13.36
N ILE A 149 10.75 7.12 -13.39
CA ILE A 149 11.79 6.31 -12.76
C ILE A 149 13.14 6.53 -13.45
N GLU A 150 13.20 6.35 -14.78
CA GLU A 150 14.45 6.46 -15.55
C GLU A 150 15.08 7.86 -15.48
N ASP A 151 14.26 8.92 -15.41
CA ASP A 151 14.72 10.30 -15.25
C ASP A 151 15.42 10.57 -13.91
N ARG A 152 15.20 9.72 -12.90
CA ARG A 152 15.71 9.91 -11.53
C ARG A 152 16.71 8.86 -11.10
N PHE A 153 16.61 7.64 -11.64
CA PHE A 153 17.35 6.48 -11.16
C PHE A 153 18.85 6.74 -11.05
N TRP A 154 19.48 7.27 -12.10
CA TRP A 154 20.92 7.53 -12.12
C TRP A 154 21.34 8.64 -11.14
N GLY A 155 20.49 9.65 -10.96
CA GLY A 155 20.69 10.68 -9.92
C GLY A 155 20.65 10.10 -8.52
N TRP A 156 19.74 9.17 -8.24
CA TRP A 156 19.68 8.45 -6.97
C TRP A 156 20.88 7.53 -6.75
N VAL A 157 21.33 6.80 -7.77
CA VAL A 157 22.53 5.95 -7.67
C VAL A 157 23.76 6.78 -7.31
N HIS A 158 23.99 7.90 -8.01
CA HIS A 158 25.09 8.81 -7.69
C HIS A 158 24.96 9.38 -6.27
N TYR A 159 23.75 9.81 -5.87
CA TYR A 159 23.50 10.28 -4.51
C TYR A 159 23.92 9.24 -3.48
N ILE A 160 23.49 7.98 -3.63
CA ILE A 160 23.80 6.90 -2.71
C ILE A 160 25.30 6.65 -2.63
N GLU A 161 26.02 6.62 -3.76
CA GLU A 161 27.49 6.46 -3.72
C GLU A 161 28.17 7.60 -2.95
N VAL A 162 27.72 8.85 -3.12
CA VAL A 162 28.25 9.98 -2.34
C VAL A 162 28.01 9.78 -0.83
N LYS A 163 26.88 9.19 -0.43
CA LYS A 163 26.59 8.84 0.97
C LYS A 163 27.54 7.76 1.49
N ILE A 164 27.78 6.73 0.69
CA ILE A 164 28.74 5.67 1.03
C ILE A 164 30.15 6.26 1.20
N ALA A 165 30.60 7.07 0.25
CA ALA A 165 31.92 7.70 0.28
C ALA A 165 32.13 8.63 1.49
N ARG A 166 31.05 9.23 2.01
CA ARG A 166 31.06 10.08 3.20
C ARG A 166 30.90 9.31 4.52
N GLY A 167 30.72 7.99 4.47
CA GLY A 167 30.42 7.17 5.65
C GLY A 167 29.02 7.37 6.22
N GLU A 168 28.11 7.98 5.46
CA GLU A 168 26.69 8.14 5.82
C GLU A 168 25.93 6.83 5.52
N LEU A 169 26.34 5.72 6.15
CA LEU A 169 25.97 4.37 5.74
C LEU A 169 24.48 4.05 5.93
N PHE A 170 23.83 4.56 6.96
CA PHE A 170 22.39 4.36 7.15
C PHE A 170 21.57 5.10 6.08
N GLU A 171 21.97 6.31 5.69
CA GLU A 171 21.37 7.03 4.56
C GLU A 171 21.54 6.25 3.25
N ALA A 172 22.72 5.64 3.03
CA ALA A 172 22.94 4.78 1.89
C ALA A 172 22.03 3.53 1.89
N ILE A 173 21.85 2.89 3.06
CA ILE A 173 20.97 1.72 3.23
C ILE A 173 19.50 2.11 2.97
N GLU A 174 19.04 3.24 3.48
CA GLU A 174 17.71 3.77 3.20
C GLU A 174 17.55 4.06 1.69
N GLY A 175 18.55 4.66 1.06
CA GLY A 175 18.59 4.88 -0.39
C GLY A 175 18.51 3.58 -1.20
N LEU A 176 19.22 2.53 -0.80
CA LEU A 176 19.11 1.19 -1.42
C LEU A 176 17.69 0.61 -1.27
N GLY A 177 17.07 0.82 -0.11
CA GLY A 177 15.65 0.51 0.12
C GLY A 177 14.72 1.29 -0.81
N ALA A 178 14.98 2.58 -0.98
CA ALA A 178 14.22 3.44 -1.88
C ALA A 178 14.36 3.01 -3.34
N LEU A 179 15.56 2.65 -3.81
CA LEU A 179 15.76 2.11 -5.16
C LEU A 179 14.94 0.82 -5.38
N ARG A 180 14.93 -0.08 -4.40
CA ARG A 180 14.08 -1.29 -4.46
C ARG A 180 12.61 -0.93 -4.61
N SER A 181 12.09 -0.08 -3.73
CA SER A 181 10.65 0.22 -3.64
C SER A 181 10.12 1.11 -4.77
N ALA A 182 10.89 2.13 -5.17
CA ALA A 182 10.44 3.16 -6.10
C ALA A 182 10.84 2.91 -7.56
N ALA A 183 11.90 2.13 -7.82
CA ALA A 183 12.40 1.91 -9.17
C ALA A 183 12.34 0.43 -9.60
N ILE A 184 12.93 -0.47 -8.81
CA ILE A 184 13.09 -1.87 -9.22
C ILE A 184 11.75 -2.62 -9.14
N ALA A 185 11.07 -2.56 -7.99
CA ALA A 185 9.86 -3.34 -7.77
C ALA A 185 8.73 -3.00 -8.77
N PRO A 186 8.43 -1.72 -9.09
CA PRO A 186 7.38 -1.39 -10.04
C PRO A 186 7.63 -1.94 -11.45
N LEU A 187 8.89 -1.99 -11.88
CA LEU A 187 9.26 -2.57 -13.17
C LEU A 187 9.27 -4.10 -13.12
N ALA A 188 9.74 -4.69 -12.02
CA ALA A 188 9.81 -6.14 -11.82
C ALA A 188 8.42 -6.81 -11.84
N VAL A 189 7.39 -6.14 -11.30
CA VAL A 189 6.03 -6.70 -11.24
C VAL A 189 5.15 -6.33 -12.43
N ARG A 190 5.67 -5.57 -13.40
CA ARG A 190 4.91 -5.10 -14.55
C ARG A 190 4.38 -6.28 -15.37
N GLY A 191 3.07 -6.33 -15.58
CA GLY A 191 2.41 -7.45 -16.27
C GLY A 191 2.27 -8.73 -15.43
N ARG A 192 2.69 -8.73 -14.17
CA ARG A 192 2.61 -9.90 -13.26
C ARG A 192 1.51 -9.76 -12.21
N THR A 193 1.07 -8.54 -11.94
CA THR A 193 -0.01 -8.24 -11.01
C THR A 193 -0.79 -7.03 -11.51
N ALA A 194 -2.09 -7.01 -11.23
CA ALA A 194 -2.93 -5.82 -11.39
C ALA A 194 -2.81 -4.87 -10.17
N LYS A 195 -2.01 -5.25 -9.15
CA LYS A 195 -1.93 -4.60 -7.83
C LYS A 195 -0.48 -4.32 -7.43
N PRO A 196 0.22 -3.44 -8.17
CA PRO A 196 1.57 -3.06 -7.80
C PRO A 196 1.58 -2.42 -6.40
N SER A 197 2.37 -2.97 -5.49
CA SER A 197 2.39 -2.59 -4.07
C SER A 197 3.81 -2.54 -3.51
N GLY A 198 4.69 -1.86 -4.24
CA GLY A 198 6.12 -1.75 -3.91
C GLY A 198 6.78 -3.13 -3.87
N VAL A 199 7.55 -3.39 -2.82
CA VAL A 199 8.27 -4.67 -2.64
C VAL A 199 7.40 -5.82 -2.13
N ARG A 200 6.11 -5.59 -1.86
CA ARG A 200 5.21 -6.58 -1.27
C ARG A 200 5.10 -7.80 -2.19
N ARG A 201 5.36 -8.99 -1.64
CA ARG A 201 5.25 -10.30 -2.30
C ARG A 201 6.14 -10.47 -3.54
N LEU A 202 7.26 -9.75 -3.66
CA LEU A 202 8.21 -9.96 -4.76
C LEU A 202 8.74 -11.40 -4.82
N GLU A 203 8.84 -12.08 -3.69
CA GLU A 203 9.22 -13.49 -3.60
C GLU A 203 8.23 -14.43 -4.31
N THR A 204 6.96 -14.02 -4.40
CA THR A 204 5.91 -14.75 -5.11
C THR A 204 5.72 -14.24 -6.54
N LEU A 205 5.78 -12.92 -6.75
CA LEU A 205 5.51 -12.27 -8.05
C LEU A 205 6.71 -12.33 -9.00
N ALA A 206 7.92 -12.37 -8.46
CA ALA A 206 9.18 -12.44 -9.20
C ALA A 206 10.21 -13.35 -8.52
N PRO A 207 9.86 -14.64 -8.30
CA PRO A 207 10.73 -15.59 -7.61
C PRO A 207 12.11 -15.72 -8.27
N GLU A 208 12.18 -15.56 -9.60
CA GLU A 208 13.41 -15.64 -10.37
C GLU A 208 14.34 -14.43 -10.21
N LEU A 209 13.86 -13.32 -9.61
CA LEU A 209 14.66 -12.14 -9.28
C LEU A 209 15.09 -12.11 -7.82
N VAL A 210 14.63 -13.05 -6.98
CA VAL A 210 14.93 -13.08 -5.54
C VAL A 210 16.44 -13.11 -5.25
N PRO A 211 17.27 -13.89 -5.95
CA PRO A 211 18.72 -13.86 -5.73
C PRO A 211 19.33 -12.46 -5.92
N GLU A 212 18.95 -11.76 -6.98
CA GLU A 212 19.43 -10.41 -7.27
C GLU A 212 18.85 -9.38 -6.30
N LEU A 213 17.57 -9.50 -5.92
CA LEU A 213 16.95 -8.65 -4.91
C LEU A 213 17.68 -8.75 -3.57
N ARG A 214 18.02 -9.96 -3.13
CA ARG A 214 18.83 -10.19 -1.92
C ARG A 214 20.19 -9.53 -2.03
N ALA A 215 20.83 -9.60 -3.20
CA ALA A 215 22.12 -8.95 -3.42
C ALA A 215 22.05 -7.41 -3.29
N THR A 216 20.88 -6.78 -3.40
CA THR A 216 20.74 -5.33 -3.17
C THR A 216 20.67 -4.92 -1.69
N VAL A 217 20.59 -5.87 -0.76
CA VAL A 217 20.56 -5.59 0.69
C VAL A 217 22.01 -5.49 1.19
N ALA A 218 22.28 -4.45 1.99
CA ALA A 218 23.58 -4.17 2.58
C ALA A 218 23.48 -4.09 4.11
N THR A 219 24.61 -4.38 4.76
CA THR A 219 24.91 -4.05 6.15
C THR A 219 25.51 -2.65 6.26
N ALA A 220 25.69 -2.13 7.47
CA ALA A 220 26.32 -0.83 7.72
C ALA A 220 27.85 -0.90 7.56
N ASP A 221 28.29 -1.30 6.37
CA ASP A 221 29.69 -1.40 5.94
C ASP A 221 29.85 -0.73 4.56
N PRO A 222 30.88 0.10 4.33
CA PRO A 222 31.04 0.82 3.06
C PRO A 222 31.17 -0.11 1.85
N GLU A 223 31.95 -1.18 1.94
CA GLU A 223 32.18 -2.08 0.81
C GLU A 223 30.93 -2.91 0.49
N ASP A 224 30.21 -3.36 1.52
CA ASP A 224 28.95 -4.06 1.33
C ASP A 224 27.86 -3.16 0.74
N CYS A 225 27.81 -1.88 1.13
CA CYS A 225 26.94 -0.89 0.50
C CYS A 225 27.26 -0.68 -0.98
N ARG A 226 28.54 -0.56 -1.37
CA ARG A 226 28.92 -0.44 -2.78
C ARG A 226 28.58 -1.69 -3.58
N ARG A 227 28.82 -2.88 -3.00
CA ARG A 227 28.40 -4.17 -3.60
C ARG A 227 26.90 -4.18 -3.87
N ALA A 228 26.10 -3.80 -2.88
CA ALA A 228 24.65 -3.74 -3.00
C ALA A 228 24.16 -2.70 -4.00
N LEU A 229 24.81 -1.54 -4.08
CA LEU A 229 24.51 -0.49 -5.07
C LEU A 229 24.77 -0.97 -6.49
N ARG A 230 25.92 -1.62 -6.73
CA ARG A 230 26.22 -2.24 -8.04
C ARG A 230 25.21 -3.33 -8.39
N ALA A 231 24.80 -4.16 -7.42
CA ALA A 231 23.74 -5.15 -7.62
C ALA A 231 22.39 -4.51 -7.97
N ALA A 232 22.04 -3.39 -7.33
CA ALA A 232 20.82 -2.64 -7.64
C ALA A 232 20.85 -2.04 -9.05
N VAL A 233 21.99 -1.50 -9.50
CA VAL A 233 22.19 -1.03 -10.89
C VAL A 233 22.01 -2.18 -11.89
N ALA A 234 22.64 -3.33 -11.64
CA ALA A 234 22.51 -4.50 -12.51
C ALA A 234 21.07 -5.00 -12.58
N LEU A 235 20.37 -5.06 -11.44
CA LEU A 235 18.98 -5.48 -11.39
C LEU A 235 18.05 -4.47 -12.08
N TYR A 236 18.26 -3.17 -11.89
CA TYR A 236 17.49 -2.13 -12.59
C TYR A 236 17.63 -2.26 -14.11
N ARG A 237 18.87 -2.42 -14.60
CA ARG A 237 19.14 -2.68 -16.02
C ARG A 237 18.35 -3.87 -16.54
N LYS A 238 18.32 -4.97 -15.77
CA LYS A 238 17.57 -6.19 -16.11
C LYS A 238 16.06 -5.95 -16.16
N VAL A 239 15.46 -5.31 -15.15
CA VAL A 239 13.99 -5.16 -15.07
C VAL A 239 13.42 -4.09 -16.01
N ARG A 240 14.23 -3.14 -16.48
CA ARG A 240 13.79 -2.14 -17.47
C ARG A 240 13.92 -2.62 -18.92
N GLU A 241 14.51 -3.79 -19.17
CA GLU A 241 14.59 -4.34 -20.53
C GLU A 241 13.19 -4.53 -21.13
N GLY A 242 13.02 -4.12 -22.38
CA GLY A 242 11.73 -4.16 -23.07
C GLY A 242 10.66 -3.19 -22.54
N VAL A 243 10.95 -2.36 -21.55
CA VAL A 243 10.03 -1.33 -21.06
C VAL A 243 10.15 -0.06 -21.92
N PRO A 244 9.04 0.46 -22.50
CA PRO A 244 9.07 1.69 -23.28
C PRO A 244 9.45 2.90 -22.41
N MET A 245 10.65 3.45 -22.64
CA MET A 245 11.15 4.67 -22.00
C MET A 245 12.32 5.24 -22.82
N VAL A 246 12.61 6.53 -22.64
CA VAL A 246 13.83 7.17 -23.14
C VAL A 246 14.94 6.94 -22.12
N ARG A 247 15.90 6.09 -22.47
CA ARG A 247 17.07 5.79 -21.63
C ARG A 247 17.95 7.03 -21.47
N ARG A 248 18.39 7.29 -20.24
CA ARG A 248 19.36 8.36 -19.91
C ARG A 248 20.79 7.82 -20.02
N THR A 249 21.14 7.30 -21.20
CA THR A 249 22.42 6.60 -21.44
C THR A 249 23.65 7.39 -21.02
N ALA A 250 23.70 8.70 -21.31
CA ALA A 250 24.83 9.53 -20.90
C ALA A 250 24.95 9.67 -19.36
N ALA A 251 23.82 9.72 -18.64
CA ALA A 251 23.83 9.74 -17.18
C ALA A 251 24.21 8.37 -16.61
N GLU A 252 23.71 7.29 -17.21
CA GLU A 252 24.10 5.92 -16.88
C GLU A 252 25.59 5.69 -16.98
N GLU A 253 26.19 6.02 -18.13
CA GLU A 253 27.63 5.86 -18.38
C GLU A 253 28.44 6.64 -17.33
N ALA A 254 28.15 7.93 -17.15
CA ALA A 254 28.87 8.77 -16.21
C ALA A 254 28.74 8.28 -14.75
N VAL A 255 27.57 7.80 -14.35
CA VAL A 255 27.33 7.31 -12.98
C VAL A 255 27.98 5.95 -12.77
N VAL A 256 27.93 5.04 -13.75
CA VAL A 256 28.56 3.73 -13.64
C VAL A 256 30.08 3.86 -13.56
N ASP A 257 30.67 4.74 -14.37
CA ASP A 257 32.10 5.05 -14.28
C ASP A 257 32.48 5.63 -12.91
N PHE A 258 31.60 6.44 -12.31
CA PHE A 258 31.80 7.00 -10.97
C PHE A 258 31.81 5.94 -9.85
N LEU A 259 31.11 4.81 -10.02
CA LEU A 259 31.08 3.74 -9.01
C LEU A 259 32.38 2.92 -8.94
N GLY A 260 33.26 3.03 -9.95
CA GLY A 260 34.46 2.20 -10.08
C GLY A 260 34.14 0.77 -10.47
#